data_AF-A0A356UHM0-F1
#
_entry.id   AF-A0A356UHM0-F1
#
_cell.length_a   1.000
_cell.length_b   1.000
_cell.length_c   1.000
_cell.angle_alpha   90.00
_cell.angle_beta   90.00
_cell.angle_gamma   90.00
#
_symmetry.space_group_name_H-M   'P 1'
#
loop_
_entity.id
_entity.type
_entity.pdbx_description
1 polymer ?
#
loop_
_entity_poly.entity_id
_entity_poly.type
_entity_poly.pdbx_seq_one_letter_code
_entity_poly.pdbx_strand_id
1 'polypeptide(L)' 'MSVRDLTGLAVKQAGIVLEGLGLYLETKGWGLAVKQYPGPGTKVVKGTIIKVEFKPLNSLN' A
#
# COMPACT_ATOMS: atom_id res chain seq x y z
N MET A 1 14.19 -6.84 -2.44
CA MET A 1 13.07 -7.29 -1.57
C MET A 1 11.82 -7.46 -2.42
N SER A 2 10.73 -8.02 -1.89
CA SER A 2 9.45 -8.07 -2.60
C SER A 2 8.41 -7.22 -1.89
N VAL A 3 7.52 -6.61 -2.68
CA VAL A 3 6.40 -5.83 -2.16
C VAL A 3 5.41 -6.75 -1.44
N ARG A 4 4.90 -6.30 -0.28
CA ARG A 4 3.85 -7.01 0.47
C ARG A 4 2.46 -6.63 -0.03
N ASP A 5 1.51 -7.53 0.15
CA ASP A 5 0.09 -7.21 -0.04
C ASP A 5 -0.39 -6.30 1.09
N LEU A 6 -0.98 -5.16 0.70
CA LEU A 6 -1.52 -4.14 1.58
C LEU A 6 -3.05 -4.15 1.61
N THR A 7 -3.70 -5.01 0.83
CA THR A 7 -5.16 -5.05 0.69
C THR A 7 -5.85 -5.16 2.05
N GLY A 8 -6.85 -4.30 2.28
CA GLY A 8 -7.60 -4.27 3.55
C GLY A 8 -6.92 -3.52 4.69
N LEU A 9 -5.69 -3.03 4.52
CA LEU A 9 -5.03 -2.20 5.53
C LEU A 9 -5.54 -0.75 5.49
N ALA A 10 -5.66 -0.14 6.66
CA ALA A 10 -5.84 1.30 6.77
C ALA A 10 -4.55 2.04 6.38
N VAL A 11 -4.68 3.31 5.97
CA VAL A 11 -3.54 4.15 5.53
C VAL A 11 -2.35 4.11 6.51
N LYS A 12 -2.61 4.27 7.81
CA LYS A 12 -1.56 4.24 8.84
C LYS A 12 -0.86 2.87 8.92
N GLN A 13 -1.60 1.78 8.82
CA GLN A 13 -1.05 0.43 8.86
C GLN A 13 -0.20 0.15 7.61
N ALA A 14 -0.68 0.54 6.44
CA ALA A 14 0.07 0.44 5.19
C ALA A 14 1.40 1.22 5.26
N GLY A 15 1.38 2.43 5.84
CA GLY A 15 2.59 3.24 6.06
C GLY A 15 3.62 2.51 6.93
N ILE A 16 3.21 1.98 8.08
CA ILE A 16 4.09 1.25 9.01
C ILE A 16 4.72 0.02 8.33
N VAL A 17 3.94 -0.73 7.56
CA VAL A 17 4.44 -1.91 6.82
C VAL A 17 5.51 -1.51 5.81
N LEU A 18 5.30 -0.43 5.06
CA LEU A 18 6.24 0.03 4.03
C LEU A 18 7.50 0.66 4.63
N GLU A 19 7.35 1.47 5.69
CA GLU A 19 8.47 2.07 6.41
C GLU A 19 9.40 1.01 6.99
N GLY A 20 8.85 -0.06 7.59
CA GLY A 20 9.63 -1.19 8.08
C GLY A 20 10.44 -1.94 7.00
N LEU A 21 10.09 -1.76 5.72
CA LEU A 21 10.81 -2.29 4.56
C LEU A 21 11.73 -1.26 3.90
N GLY A 22 11.74 -0.02 4.39
CA GLY A 22 12.44 1.11 3.77
C GLY A 22 11.83 1.50 2.43
N LEU A 23 10.50 1.42 2.29
CA LEU A 23 9.72 1.81 1.13
C LEU A 23 8.86 3.03 1.46
N TYR A 24 8.50 3.82 0.45
CA TYR A 24 7.65 5.00 0.63
C TYR A 24 6.22 4.73 0.19
N LEU A 25 5.27 5.41 0.82
CA LEU A 25 3.85 5.32 0.51
C LEU A 25 3.40 6.59 -0.22
N GLU A 26 2.77 6.43 -1.38
CA GLU A 26 1.99 7.47 -2.05
C GLU A 26 0.52 7.05 -2.01
N THR A 27 -0.34 7.89 -1.43
CA THR A 27 -1.75 7.54 -1.18
C THR A 27 -2.70 8.25 -2.14
N LYS A 28 -3.70 7.53 -2.64
CA LYS A 28 -4.87 8.10 -3.32
C LYS A 28 -6.15 7.66 -2.62
N GLY A 29 -6.96 8.61 -2.16
CA GLY A 29 -8.22 8.32 -1.45
C GLY A 29 -8.03 8.06 0.04
N TRP A 30 -9.04 7.45 0.67
CA TRP A 30 -9.09 7.16 2.12
C TRP A 30 -9.84 5.87 2.40
N GLY A 31 -9.69 5.32 3.61
CA GLY A 31 -10.31 4.05 4.02
C GLY A 31 -9.33 2.87 3.94
N LEU A 32 -9.77 1.77 3.33
CA LEU A 32 -9.00 0.54 3.20
C LEU A 32 -8.32 0.46 1.84
N ALA A 33 -7.08 -0.04 1.82
CA ALA A 33 -6.36 -0.27 0.58
C ALA A 33 -7.07 -1.31 -0.28
N VAL A 34 -7.32 -0.97 -1.54
CA VAL A 34 -7.97 -1.84 -2.53
C VAL A 34 -7.10 -2.18 -3.72
N LYS A 35 -6.04 -1.38 -3.93
CA LYS A 35 -5.14 -1.55 -5.05
C LYS A 35 -3.79 -0.92 -4.73
N GLN A 36 -2.74 -1.54 -5.23
CA GLN A 36 -1.38 -1.03 -5.08
C GLN A 36 -0.57 -1.21 -6.36
N TYR A 37 0.43 -0.35 -6.54
CA TYR A 37 1.43 -0.47 -7.58
C TYR A 37 2.81 0.00 -7.07
N PRO A 38 3.90 -0.77 -7.26
CA PRO A 38 3.94 -2.12 -7.81
C PRO A 38 3.11 -3.15 -7.01
N GLY A 39 2.65 -4.19 -7.71
CA GLY A 39 1.78 -5.22 -7.12
C GLY A 39 2.52 -6.13 -6.12
N PRO A 40 1.78 -6.88 -5.28
CA PRO A 40 2.36 -7.83 -4.35
C PRO A 40 3.33 -8.81 -5.03
N GLY A 41 4.45 -9.14 -4.37
CA GLY A 41 5.48 -10.03 -4.90
C GLY A 41 6.48 -9.36 -5.86
N THR A 42 6.18 -8.18 -6.39
CA THR A 42 7.09 -7.46 -7.30
C THR A 42 8.43 -7.17 -6.62
N LYS A 43 9.54 -7.44 -7.32
CA LYS A 43 10.88 -7.13 -6.81
C LYS A 43 11.13 -5.63 -6.89
N VAL A 44 11.52 -5.05 -5.77
CA VAL A 44 11.82 -3.62 -5.63
C VAL A 44 13.08 -3.39 -4.79
N VAL A 45 13.61 -2.17 -4.90
CA VAL A 45 14.73 -1.68 -4.10
C VAL A 45 14.24 -0.76 -2.98
N LYS A 46 15.08 -0.52 -1.96
CA LYS A 46 14.79 0.47 -0.91
C LYS A 46 14.54 1.85 -1.54
N GLY A 47 13.65 2.62 -0.93
CA GLY A 47 13.23 3.93 -1.41
C GLY A 47 12.24 3.88 -2.59
N THR A 48 11.81 2.70 -3.04
CA THR A 48 10.74 2.61 -4.04
C THR A 48 9.43 3.16 -3.46
N ILE A 49 8.72 3.98 -4.24
CA ILE A 49 7.39 4.49 -3.91
C ILE A 49 6.34 3.44 -4.30
N ILE A 50 5.52 3.05 -3.35
CA ILE A 50 4.34 2.22 -3.56
C ILE A 50 3.11 3.14 -3.58
N LYS A 51 2.45 3.20 -4.73
CA LYS A 51 1.19 3.92 -4.92
C LYS A 51 0.05 3.03 -4.46
N VAL A 52 -0.79 3.51 -3.54
CA VAL A 52 -1.92 2.74 -3.00
C VAL A 52 -3.21 3.53 -3.14
N GLU A 53 -4.21 2.90 -3.75
CA GLU A 53 -5.57 3.42 -3.81
C GLU A 53 -6.37 2.90 -2.60
N PHE A 54 -7.01 3.82 -1.90
CA PHE A 54 -7.84 3.56 -0.73
C PHE A 54 -9.29 3.90 -1.02
N LYS A 55 -10.19 3.05 -0.52
CA LYS A 55 -11.63 3.23 -0.64
C LYS A 55 -12.33 3.12 0.71
N PRO A 56 -13.37 3.94 0.95
CA PRO A 56 -14.26 3.78 2.10
C PRO A 56 -14.92 2.41 2.12
N LEU A 57 -15.13 1.84 3.31
CA LEU A 57 -15.79 0.54 3.49
C LEU A 57 -17.14 0.43 2.75
N ASN A 58 -17.95 1.50 2.78
CA ASN A 58 -19.26 1.54 2.12
C ASN A 58 -19.21 1.62 0.58
N SER A 59 -18.03 1.76 -0.01
CA SER A 59 -17.83 1.81 -1.46
C SER A 59 -17.28 0.49 -2.04
N LEU A 60 -17.07 -0.51 -1.17
CA LEU A 60 -16.66 -1.86 -1.51
C LEU A 60 -17.93 -2.73 -1.66
N ASN A 61 -18.68 -2.48 -2.74
CA ASN A 61 -19.87 -3.25 -3.10
C ASN A 61 -19.54 -4.29 -4.16
#